data_AF-A0A940PC76-F1
#
_entry.id   AF-A0A940PC76-F1
#
_cell.length_a   1.000
_cell.length_b   1.000
_cell.length_c   1.000
_cell.angle_alpha   90.00
_cell.angle_beta   90.00
_cell.angle_gamma   90.00
#
_symmetry.space_group_name_H-M   'P 1'
#
loop_
_entity.id
_entity.type
_entity.pdbx_description
1 polymer ?
#
loop_
_entity_poly.entity_id
_entity_poly.type
_entity_poly.pdbx_seq_one_letter_code
_entity_poly.pdbx_strand_id
1 'polypeptide(L)'
;MLNFQNELDVSPFSGLYDILVKEDHLLRKLTNLVDFSFIVNEVKDNYCLDDGRNAIDPVQLFKYLLLKVIYDLSDRDLVSRAFTDLSFKYFLGLAPEDNVIHPTTLTKFRRLRLKNEDFLDQLISKSIE
;
A
#
# COMPACT_ATOMS: atom_id res chain seq x y z
N MET A 1 6.79 12.89 9.28
CA MET A 1 6.00 12.26 10.36
C MET A 1 5.22 11.06 9.86
N LEU A 2 5.22 9.95 10.60
CA LEU A 2 4.26 8.84 10.43
C LEU A 2 2.96 9.27 11.11
N ASN A 3 1.91 9.52 10.34
CA ASN A 3 0.63 9.95 10.88
C ASN A 3 -0.38 8.81 10.73
N PHE A 4 -0.93 8.35 11.86
CA PHE A 4 -2.05 7.41 11.86
C PHE A 4 -3.34 8.23 11.70
N GLN A 5 -3.62 8.71 10.49
CA GLN A 5 -4.86 9.46 10.26
C GLN A 5 -6.07 8.53 10.32
N ASN A 6 -6.78 8.58 11.45
CA ASN A 6 -8.14 8.08 11.63
C ASN A 6 -9.14 9.25 11.46
N GLU A 7 -9.21 9.85 10.27
CA GLU A 7 -10.40 10.59 9.86
C GLU A 7 -11.09 9.71 8.83
N LEU A 8 -12.18 9.04 9.24
CA LEU A 8 -13.04 8.30 8.33
C LEU A 8 -13.85 9.33 7.52
N ASP A 9 -13.19 9.98 6.57
CA ASP A 9 -13.88 10.68 5.50
C ASP A 9 -14.46 9.61 4.59
N VAL A 10 -15.72 9.24 4.85
CA VAL A 10 -16.38 8.14 4.16
C VAL A 10 -16.66 8.61 2.74
N SER A 11 -15.82 8.19 1.81
CA SER A 11 -16.00 8.46 0.38
C SER A 11 -17.43 8.14 -0.07
N PRO A 12 -18.10 9.05 -0.77
CA PRO A 12 -19.44 8.81 -1.31
C PRO A 12 -19.44 7.71 -2.37
N PHE A 13 -18.28 7.34 -2.91
CA PHE A 13 -18.11 6.33 -3.94
C PHE A 13 -17.71 4.96 -3.39
N SER A 14 -17.49 4.82 -2.09
CA SER A 14 -17.07 3.56 -1.43
C SER A 14 -17.91 2.33 -1.82
N GLY A 15 -19.23 2.51 -2.03
CA GLY A 15 -20.13 1.43 -2.48
C GLY A 15 -19.78 0.84 -3.86
N LEU A 16 -18.97 1.50 -4.68
CA LEU A 16 -18.45 0.94 -5.94
C LEU A 16 -17.62 -0.31 -5.71
N TYR A 17 -16.94 -0.43 -4.57
CA TYR A 17 -16.14 -1.62 -4.26
C TYR A 17 -16.98 -2.87 -4.09
N ASP A 18 -18.16 -2.76 -3.47
CA ASP A 18 -19.06 -3.91 -3.29
C ASP A 18 -19.68 -4.38 -4.61
N ILE A 19 -19.78 -3.49 -5.59
CA ILE A 19 -20.32 -3.80 -6.92
C ILE A 19 -19.23 -4.39 -7.83
N LEU A 20 -18.04 -3.79 -7.83
CA LEU A 20 -17.00 -4.05 -8.84
C LEU A 20 -15.86 -4.95 -8.34
N VAL A 21 -15.62 -5.01 -7.04
CA VAL A 21 -14.59 -5.86 -6.42
C VAL A 21 -15.27 -6.92 -5.57
N LYS A 22 -15.68 -8.02 -6.21
CA LYS A 22 -16.40 -9.12 -5.54
C LYS A 22 -15.61 -9.70 -4.36
N GLU A 23 -16.32 -10.26 -3.38
CA GLU A 23 -15.72 -10.91 -2.19
C GLU A 23 -14.77 -12.06 -2.52
N ASP A 24 -14.98 -12.73 -3.66
CA ASP A 24 -14.11 -13.82 -4.11
C ASP A 24 -12.79 -13.35 -4.74
N HIS A 25 -12.66 -12.04 -5.01
CA HIS A 25 -11.49 -11.43 -5.63
C HIS A 25 -10.25 -11.56 -4.73
N LEU A 26 -9.12 -11.95 -5.34
CA LEU A 26 -7.86 -12.23 -4.63
C LEU A 26 -7.42 -11.07 -3.74
N LEU A 27 -7.37 -9.85 -4.28
CA LEU A 27 -6.92 -8.68 -3.51
C LEU A 27 -7.88 -8.31 -2.36
N ARG A 28 -9.19 -8.58 -2.50
CA ARG A 28 -10.16 -8.31 -1.43
C ARG A 28 -9.97 -9.30 -0.29
N LYS A 29 -9.78 -10.58 -0.61
CA LYS A 29 -9.40 -11.60 0.37
C LYS A 29 -8.08 -11.26 1.06
N LEU A 30 -7.08 -10.83 0.31
CA LEU A 30 -5.76 -10.53 0.85
C LEU A 30 -5.80 -9.34 1.83
N THR A 31 -6.57 -8.29 1.52
CA THR A 31 -6.82 -7.18 2.47
C THR A 31 -7.46 -7.66 3.77
N ASN A 32 -8.39 -8.61 3.69
CA ASN A 32 -9.16 -9.08 4.85
C ASN A 32 -8.45 -10.14 5.69
N LEU A 33 -7.54 -10.91 5.08
CA LEU A 33 -6.84 -12.02 5.72
C LEU A 33 -5.49 -11.62 6.32
N VAL A 34 -4.81 -10.65 5.72
CA VAL A 34 -3.45 -10.27 6.12
C VAL A 34 -3.48 -8.98 6.94
N ASP A 35 -3.04 -9.06 8.19
CA ASP A 35 -2.76 -7.86 8.98
C ASP A 35 -1.39 -7.29 8.59
N PHE A 36 -1.39 -6.12 7.96
CA PHE A 36 -0.17 -5.41 7.57
C PHE A 36 0.39 -4.46 8.65
N SER A 37 -0.23 -4.40 9.83
CA SER A 37 0.21 -3.51 10.92
C SER A 37 1.68 -3.74 11.31
N PHE A 38 2.20 -4.96 11.15
CA PHE A 38 3.59 -5.29 11.43
C PHE A 38 4.58 -4.46 10.61
N ILE A 39 4.23 -4.02 9.39
CA ILE A 39 5.10 -3.21 8.53
C ILE A 39 5.51 -1.91 9.23
N VAL A 40 4.58 -1.27 9.94
CA VAL A 40 4.87 -0.05 10.68
C VAL A 40 5.97 -0.32 11.72
N ASN A 41 5.86 -1.42 12.46
CA ASN A 41 6.85 -1.77 13.48
C ASN A 41 8.24 -2.06 12.89
N GLU A 42 8.28 -2.64 11.70
CA GLU A 42 9.51 -3.02 10.99
C GLU A 42 10.23 -1.81 10.38
N VAL A 43 9.49 -0.78 9.96
CA VAL A 43 10.07 0.41 9.32
C VAL A 43 10.15 1.65 10.22
N LYS A 44 9.50 1.67 11.40
CA LYS A 44 9.40 2.86 12.27
C LYS A 44 10.76 3.53 12.54
N ASP A 45 11.80 2.74 12.77
CA ASP A 45 13.14 3.23 13.11
C ASP A 45 13.79 3.98 11.93
N ASN A 46 13.31 3.72 10.72
CA ASN A 46 13.74 4.39 9.50
C ASN A 46 12.92 5.65 9.22
N TYR A 47 11.94 6.02 10.05
CA TYR A 47 11.10 7.21 9.89
C TYR A 47 11.34 8.23 11.02
N CYS A 48 11.20 9.52 10.68
CA CYS A 48 11.21 10.58 11.69
C CYS A 48 9.80 10.73 12.27
N LEU A 49 9.69 10.56 13.59
CA LEU A 49 8.43 10.63 14.34
C LEU A 49 7.97 12.08 14.53
N ASP A 50 8.89 13.01 14.75
CA ASP A 50 8.54 14.30 15.35
C ASP A 50 8.70 15.51 14.41
N ASP A 51 9.30 15.33 13.23
CA ASP A 51 9.60 16.45 12.33
C ASP A 51 9.39 16.16 10.83
N GLY A 52 8.97 17.19 10.10
CA GLY A 52 8.88 17.23 8.64
C GLY A 52 7.50 16.90 8.04
N ARG A 53 7.43 16.89 6.70
CA ARG A 53 6.18 16.62 5.97
C ARG A 53 5.59 15.25 6.32
N ASN A 54 4.27 15.14 6.26
CA ASN A 54 3.57 13.87 6.39
C ASN A 54 4.06 12.91 5.31
N ALA A 55 4.58 11.77 5.76
CA ALA A 55 4.97 10.71 4.85
C ALA A 55 3.73 9.92 4.45
N ILE A 56 3.74 9.35 3.25
CA ILE A 56 2.75 8.33 2.87
C ILE A 56 2.93 7.13 3.80
N ASP A 57 1.82 6.53 4.19
CA ASP A 57 1.79 5.36 5.07
C ASP A 57 2.71 4.24 4.53
N PRO A 58 3.69 3.77 5.33
CA PRO A 58 4.56 2.66 4.93
C PRO A 58 3.78 1.38 4.61
N VAL A 59 2.62 1.14 5.24
CA VAL A 59 1.78 -0.02 4.92
C VAL A 59 1.27 0.08 3.49
N GLN A 60 0.74 1.24 3.10
CA GLN A 60 0.28 1.49 1.73
C GLN A 60 1.43 1.32 0.72
N LEU A 61 2.61 1.85 1.00
CA LEU A 61 3.78 1.72 0.12
C LEU A 61 4.25 0.26 0.01
N PHE A 62 4.20 -0.51 1.09
CA PHE A 62 4.49 -1.94 1.08
C PHE A 62 3.47 -2.71 0.24
N LYS A 63 2.17 -2.39 0.37
CA LYS A 63 1.12 -2.99 -0.47
C LYS A 63 1.34 -2.73 -1.96
N TYR A 64 1.81 -1.54 -2.34
CA TYR A 64 2.26 -1.28 -3.72
C TYR A 64 3.39 -2.23 -4.15
N LEU A 65 4.41 -2.45 -3.30
CA LEU A 65 5.47 -3.40 -3.60
C LEU A 65 4.95 -4.84 -3.72
N LEU A 66 3.99 -5.23 -2.89
CA LEU A 66 3.38 -6.55 -2.99
C LEU A 66 2.62 -6.72 -4.31
N LEU A 67 1.83 -5.71 -4.73
CA LEU A 67 1.17 -5.70 -6.04
C LEU A 67 2.18 -5.79 -7.20
N LYS A 68 3.33 -5.11 -7.06
CA LYS A 68 4.43 -5.18 -8.02
C LYS A 68 4.90 -6.63 -8.24
N VAL A 69 5.05 -7.38 -7.16
CA VAL A 69 5.53 -8.77 -7.18
C VAL A 69 4.43 -9.73 -7.69
N ILE A 70 3.19 -9.58 -7.21
CA ILE A 70 2.07 -10.44 -7.62
C ILE A 70 1.78 -10.35 -9.12
N TYR A 71 1.88 -9.15 -9.70
CA TYR A 71 1.50 -8.89 -11.09
C TYR A 71 2.70 -8.64 -12.03
N ASP A 72 3.93 -8.76 -11.54
CA ASP A 72 5.18 -8.52 -12.27
C ASP A 72 5.19 -7.18 -13.05
N LEU A 73 4.95 -6.07 -12.33
CA LEU A 73 4.79 -4.74 -12.94
C LEU A 73 6.01 -3.83 -12.73
N SER A 74 6.27 -2.93 -13.69
CA SER A 74 7.17 -1.80 -13.45
C SER A 74 6.54 -0.80 -12.48
N ASP A 75 7.33 0.09 -11.86
CA ASP A 75 6.76 1.11 -10.94
C ASP A 75 5.78 2.04 -11.65
N ARG A 76 6.00 2.32 -12.95
CA ARG A 76 5.12 3.17 -13.75
C ARG A 76 3.83 2.44 -14.09
N ASP A 77 3.92 1.18 -14.51
CA ASP A 77 2.75 0.39 -14.89
C ASP A 77 1.89 0.08 -13.66
N LEU A 78 2.52 -0.21 -12.52
CA LEU A 78 1.84 -0.38 -11.24
C LEU A 78 1.03 0.86 -10.85
N VAL A 79 1.63 2.04 -10.90
CA VAL A 79 0.94 3.29 -10.57
C VAL A 79 -0.17 3.59 -11.58
N SER A 80 0.09 3.41 -12.88
CA SER A 80 -0.91 3.60 -13.92
C SER A 80 -2.09 2.65 -13.75
N ARG A 81 -1.85 1.39 -13.38
CA ARG A 81 -2.90 0.40 -13.12
C ARG A 81 -3.65 0.72 -11.83
N ALA A 82 -2.95 1.10 -10.76
CA ALA A 82 -3.59 1.49 -9.51
C ALA A 82 -4.51 2.72 -9.67
N PHE A 83 -4.25 3.58 -10.67
CA PHE A 83 -5.10 4.73 -10.94
C PHE A 83 -6.49 4.32 -11.49
N THR A 84 -6.56 3.29 -12.32
CA THR A 84 -7.78 2.87 -13.03
C THR A 84 -8.45 1.63 -12.43
N ASP A 85 -7.67 0.74 -11.82
CA ASP A 85 -8.13 -0.54 -11.29
C ASP A 85 -8.65 -0.37 -9.85
N LEU A 86 -9.97 -0.47 -9.68
CA LEU A 86 -10.60 -0.36 -8.36
C LEU A 86 -10.16 -1.47 -7.41
N SER A 87 -9.81 -2.66 -7.91
CA SER A 87 -9.33 -3.73 -7.03
C SER A 87 -7.98 -3.39 -6.40
N PHE A 88 -7.14 -2.63 -7.12
CA PHE A 88 -5.88 -2.12 -6.61
C PHE A 88 -6.13 -1.01 -5.59
N LYS A 89 -7.02 -0.06 -5.88
CA LYS A 89 -7.36 1.00 -4.91
C LYS A 89 -7.92 0.43 -3.61
N TYR A 90 -8.83 -0.55 -3.70
CA TYR A 90 -9.36 -1.26 -2.54
C TYR A 90 -8.25 -1.91 -1.73
N PHE A 91 -7.33 -2.63 -2.40
CA PHE A 91 -6.20 -3.26 -1.73
C PHE A 91 -5.33 -2.24 -0.97
N LEU A 92 -5.05 -1.12 -1.62
CA LEU A 92 -4.24 -0.03 -1.11
C LEU A 92 -4.92 0.79 -0.01
N GLY A 93 -6.21 0.58 0.26
CA GLY A 93 -6.98 1.38 1.22
C GLY A 93 -7.25 2.82 0.74
N LEU A 94 -7.24 3.04 -0.57
CA LEU A 94 -7.58 4.32 -1.20
C LEU A 94 -9.09 4.41 -1.43
N ALA A 95 -9.65 5.61 -1.40
CA ALA A 95 -10.99 5.84 -1.92
C ALA A 95 -11.01 5.71 -3.47
N PRO A 96 -12.16 5.40 -4.09
CA PRO A 96 -12.27 5.30 -5.54
C PRO A 96 -11.81 6.55 -6.30
N GLU A 97 -12.04 7.72 -5.74
CA GLU A 97 -11.69 9.04 -6.27
C GLU A 97 -10.26 9.48 -5.94
N ASP A 98 -9.58 8.82 -5.00
CA ASP A 98 -8.26 9.22 -4.55
C ASP A 98 -7.21 9.11 -5.66
N ASN A 99 -6.25 10.03 -5.62
CA ASN A 99 -5.07 9.96 -6.45
C ASN A 99 -4.11 8.88 -5.94
N VAL A 100 -3.27 8.38 -6.85
CA VAL A 100 -2.22 7.42 -6.54
C VAL A 100 -0.88 8.11 -6.31
N ILE A 101 0.06 7.39 -5.72
CA ILE A 101 1.42 7.88 -5.50
C ILE A 101 2.15 8.15 -6.82
N HIS A 102 3.14 9.03 -6.80
CA HIS A 102 4.06 9.16 -7.93
C HIS A 102 5.02 7.95 -7.99
N PRO A 103 5.39 7.42 -9.18
CA PRO A 103 6.25 6.22 -9.29
C PRO A 103 7.58 6.33 -8.54
N THR A 104 8.20 7.52 -8.52
CA THR A 104 9.48 7.75 -7.81
C THR A 104 9.36 7.62 -6.29
N THR A 105 8.16 7.68 -5.73
CA THR A 105 7.91 7.44 -4.30
C THR A 105 8.32 6.03 -3.91
N LEU A 106 8.03 5.02 -4.74
CA LEU A 106 8.43 3.63 -4.47
C LEU A 106 9.95 3.46 -4.54
N THR A 107 10.61 4.16 -5.47
CA THR A 107 12.07 4.17 -5.55
C THR A 107 12.68 4.75 -4.28
N LYS A 108 12.14 5.87 -3.77
CA LYS A 108 12.61 6.48 -2.51
C LYS A 108 12.34 5.58 -1.31
N PHE A 109 11.18 4.94 -1.26
CA PHE A 109 10.82 4.02 -0.18
C PHE A 109 11.80 2.85 -0.11
N ARG A 110 12.06 2.16 -1.23
CA ARG A 110 13.03 1.06 -1.27
C ARG A 110 14.45 1.48 -0.90
N ARG A 111 14.90 2.67 -1.32
CA ARG A 111 16.28 3.13 -1.07
C ARG A 111 16.51 3.72 0.32
N LEU A 112 15.51 4.38 0.89
CA LEU A 112 15.68 5.19 2.11
C LEU A 112 15.02 4.57 3.33
N ARG A 113 14.03 3.69 3.14
CA ARG A 113 13.21 3.15 4.22
C ARG A 113 13.26 1.63 4.34
N LEU A 114 13.65 0.93 3.27
CA LEU A 114 14.00 -0.49 3.34
C LEU A 114 15.52 -0.60 3.40
N LYS A 115 16.03 -1.41 4.35
CA LYS A 115 17.47 -1.53 4.59
C LYS A 115 18.18 -2.23 3.43
N ASN A 116 17.63 -3.32 2.91
CA ASN A 116 18.16 -4.14 1.80
C ASN A 116 17.03 -4.88 1.06
N GLU A 117 17.31 -5.46 -0.12
CA GLU A 117 16.33 -6.27 -0.89
C GLU A 117 15.90 -7.53 -0.13
N ASP A 118 16.82 -8.19 0.60
CA ASP A 118 16.48 -9.35 1.45
C ASP A 118 15.39 -9.05 2.48
N PHE A 119 15.33 -7.80 2.96
CA PHE A 119 14.31 -7.39 3.93
C PHE A 119 12.92 -7.30 3.28
N LEU A 120 12.84 -6.88 2.02
CA LEU A 120 11.57 -6.88 1.29
C LEU A 120 11.05 -8.31 1.15
N ASP A 121 11.92 -9.26 0.78
CA ASP A 121 11.55 -10.66 0.61
C ASP A 121 11.12 -11.30 1.94
N GLN A 122 11.78 -10.95 3.05
CA GLN A 122 11.36 -11.38 4.39
C GLN A 122 9.97 -10.85 4.76
N LEU A 123 9.70 -9.57 4.51
CA LEU A 123 8.39 -8.97 4.79
C LEU A 123 7.29 -9.58 3.92
N ILE A 124 7.59 -9.86 2.64
CA ILE A 124 6.66 -10.54 1.74
C ILE A 124 6.39 -11.97 2.22
N SER A 125 7.42 -12.71 2.61
CA SER A 125 7.27 -14.07 3.13
C SER A 125 6.38 -14.09 4.38
N LYS A 126 6.60 -13.16 5.31
CA LYS A 126 5.78 -12.99 6.53
C LYS A 126 4.32 -12.60 6.25
N SER A 127 4.04 -12.03 5.08
CA SER A 127 2.67 -11.68 4.67
C SER A 127 1.90 -12.84 4.02
N ILE A 128 2.60 -13.94 3.66
CA ILE A 128 2.05 -15.13 3.00
C ILE A 128 1.89 -16.31 3.97
N GLU A 129 2.63 -16.32 5.09
CA GLU A 129 2.43 -17.25 6.23
C GLU A 129 1.07 -17.07 6.92
#